data_AF-A0A7Y0L046-F1
#
_entry.id   AF-A0A7Y0L046-F1
#
_cell.length_a   1.000
_cell.length_b   1.000
_cell.length_c   1.000
_cell.angle_alpha   90.00
_cell.angle_beta   90.00
_cell.angle_gamma   90.00
#
_symmetry.space_group_name_H-M   'P 1'
#
loop_
_entity.id
_entity.type
_entity.pdbx_description
1 polymer ?
#
loop_
_entity_poly.entity_id
_entity_poly.type
_entity_poly.pdbx_seq_one_letter_code
_entity_poly.pdbx_strand_id
1 'polypeptide(L)'
;MRYLAQFSEAPRTAKEAFWDDALNTERWLQLEGKRVAKRSLLLKARSMRALRPWLPFQSQPLAIDAWLDPMEISVTWSYLVRFLAELGPERVWIPAGEDAWVGWMGHQLVVRASRESWLWALVEDVWDPASWSSEEDLEWWAEGRIQHARRLSWGVSEERSWLTGWEEWTLTVPENKTSKELTALWTALAERLGARPVRVKWRQERVPETERLLGLPARFASTELAIQGTDAHWLDRLRETPEPLHIRASALWSVPNWSPGWATAVTLRRVQRGSRLEATYMPVTPLSTANWRTLQRERRQIPILQIRPLALPWASSDPWQSLREEARSHHHRERLTHFLTEYPWPLADTASPRRLRLGPQWSIWRWGSQSGIWVFRSRAGLEIQVEWPTQAHPGHIGVSALGSPPIAMSEWIGKSRFNRLAQDNRYWAQWLVAVLMPALVRYQEEAGLEPH
;
A
#
# COMPACT_ATOMS: atom_id res chain seq x y z
N MET A 1 5.03 8.79 -6.27
CA MET A 1 5.43 7.37 -6.31
C MET A 1 6.62 7.17 -5.39
N ARG A 2 6.64 6.11 -4.57
CA ARG A 2 7.81 5.77 -3.73
C ARG A 2 8.60 4.66 -4.42
N TYR A 3 9.89 4.54 -4.14
CA TYR A 3 10.71 3.48 -4.70
C TYR A 3 11.47 2.76 -3.60
N LEU A 4 11.28 1.45 -3.51
CA LEU A 4 12.07 0.60 -2.63
C LEU A 4 13.32 0.18 -3.38
N ALA A 5 14.48 0.45 -2.80
CA ALA A 5 15.72 -0.17 -3.19
C ALA A 5 16.15 -1.17 -2.12
N GLN A 6 16.31 -2.43 -2.55
CA GLN A 6 16.89 -3.46 -1.70
C GLN A 6 18.39 -3.56 -1.99
N PHE A 7 19.19 -3.47 -0.92
CA PHE A 7 20.58 -3.91 -0.93
C PHE A 7 20.58 -5.42 -0.66
N SER A 8 21.08 -6.26 -1.57
CA SER A 8 20.98 -7.73 -1.48
C SER A 8 21.78 -8.34 -0.31
N GLU A 9 21.37 -9.56 0.09
CA GLU A 9 21.66 -10.29 1.35
C GLU A 9 23.04 -11.01 1.47
N ALA A 10 23.41 -11.35 2.72
CA ALA A 10 24.52 -12.23 3.12
C ALA A 10 24.23 -13.74 2.89
N PRO A 11 25.26 -14.58 2.60
CA PRO A 11 25.88 -15.44 3.64
C PRO A 11 27.43 -15.56 3.48
N ARG A 12 28.25 -15.79 4.52
CA ARG A 12 28.25 -16.90 5.50
C ARG A 12 28.38 -16.44 6.96
N THR A 13 27.60 -17.13 7.79
CA THR A 13 27.74 -17.46 9.23
C THR A 13 28.86 -16.79 10.04
N ALA A 14 28.44 -16.15 11.14
CA ALA A 14 29.22 -15.62 12.25
C ALA A 14 29.94 -14.29 12.01
N LYS A 15 29.19 -13.19 11.87
CA LYS A 15 29.53 -11.94 12.58
C LYS A 15 28.25 -11.33 13.16
N GLU A 16 28.24 -11.26 14.48
CA GLU A 16 27.10 -11.00 15.36
C GLU A 16 27.25 -9.59 15.94
N ALA A 17 26.47 -8.61 15.46
CA ALA A 17 26.11 -7.40 16.23
C ALA A 17 25.23 -6.49 15.37
N PHE A 18 23.95 -6.35 15.73
CA PHE A 18 23.05 -5.40 15.08
C PHE A 18 23.57 -3.96 15.25
N TRP A 19 24.21 -3.66 16.39
CA TRP A 19 24.76 -2.34 16.64
C TRP A 19 25.95 -2.00 15.75
N ASP A 20 26.80 -2.97 15.41
CA ASP A 20 27.91 -2.76 14.49
C ASP A 20 27.41 -2.44 13.08
N ASP A 21 26.39 -3.17 12.60
CA ASP A 21 25.75 -2.90 11.31
C ASP A 21 25.09 -1.51 11.29
N ALA A 22 24.44 -1.12 12.39
CA ALA A 22 23.85 0.21 12.53
C ALA A 22 24.94 1.31 12.50
N LEU A 23 26.07 1.08 13.16
CA LEU A 23 27.19 2.03 13.18
C LEU A 23 27.86 2.16 11.81
N ASN A 24 28.05 1.03 11.13
CA ASN A 24 28.58 1.01 9.77
C ASN A 24 27.65 1.75 8.81
N THR A 25 26.33 1.61 8.98
CA THR A 25 25.34 2.36 8.20
C THR A 25 25.44 3.87 8.47
N GLU A 26 25.52 4.29 9.72
CA GLU A 26 25.68 5.71 10.08
C GLU A 26 26.99 6.29 9.52
N ARG A 27 28.12 5.58 9.65
CA ARG A 27 29.42 5.99 9.11
C ARG A 27 29.39 6.09 7.59
N TRP A 28 28.77 5.12 6.92
CA TRP A 28 28.61 5.16 5.47
C TRP A 28 27.82 6.41 5.03
N LEU A 29 26.70 6.71 5.69
CA LEU A 29 25.92 7.93 5.39
C LEU A 29 26.74 9.22 5.61
N GLN A 30 27.57 9.26 6.65
CA GLN A 30 28.46 10.39 6.91
C GLN A 30 29.56 10.54 5.84
N LEU A 31 30.20 9.45 5.43
CA LEU A 31 31.22 9.45 4.37
C LEU A 31 30.65 9.90 3.01
N GLU A 32 29.40 9.55 2.73
CA GLU A 32 28.66 10.00 1.55
C GLU A 32 28.18 11.47 1.65
N GLY A 33 28.50 12.16 2.76
CA GLY A 33 28.08 13.54 3.03
C GLY A 33 26.57 13.69 3.19
N LYS A 34 25.84 12.62 3.51
CA LYS A 34 24.38 12.62 3.60
C LYS A 34 23.95 13.04 5.01
N ARG A 35 23.29 14.20 5.09
CA ARG A 35 22.75 14.71 6.37
C ARG A 35 21.51 13.92 6.80
N VAL A 36 21.66 13.11 7.84
CA VAL A 36 20.54 12.45 8.52
C VAL A 36 19.78 13.48 9.37
N ALA A 37 18.48 13.62 9.14
CA ALA A 37 17.62 14.53 9.90
C ALA A 37 16.97 13.87 11.11
N LYS A 38 16.63 12.58 11.00
CA LYS A 38 15.96 11.82 12.06
C LYS A 38 16.42 10.37 12.05
N ARG A 39 16.65 9.82 13.24
CA ARG A 39 16.95 8.41 13.51
C ARG A 39 15.82 7.81 14.31
N SER A 40 15.45 6.57 14.00
CA SER A 40 14.41 5.84 14.72
C SER A 40 14.82 4.39 14.88
N LEU A 41 14.66 3.84 16.08
CA LEU A 41 14.75 2.41 16.34
C LEU A 41 13.36 1.93 16.75
N LEU A 42 12.86 0.91 16.06
CA LEU A 42 11.65 0.19 16.42
C LEU A 42 12.04 -1.20 16.92
N LEU A 43 11.65 -1.51 18.14
CA LEU A 43 11.87 -2.80 18.79
C LEU A 43 10.53 -3.46 19.06
N LYS A 44 10.35 -4.70 18.61
CA LYS A 44 9.11 -5.46 18.80
C LYS A 44 9.37 -6.82 19.43
N ALA A 45 8.69 -7.08 20.54
CA ALA A 45 8.84 -8.31 21.31
C ALA A 45 7.49 -8.92 21.71
N ARG A 46 7.49 -10.22 22.06
CA ARG A 46 6.31 -10.94 22.59
C ARG A 46 6.07 -10.72 24.08
N SER A 47 7.04 -10.18 24.80
CA SER A 47 6.92 -9.86 26.21
C SER A 47 7.52 -8.49 26.47
N MET A 48 6.86 -7.70 27.30
CA MET A 48 7.36 -6.40 27.75
C MET A 48 8.70 -6.52 28.47
N ARG A 49 8.95 -7.63 29.17
CA ARG A 49 10.23 -7.91 29.86
C ARG A 49 11.40 -7.92 28.88
N ALA A 50 11.18 -8.41 27.66
CA ALA A 50 12.20 -8.45 26.63
C ALA A 50 12.55 -7.07 26.07
N LEU A 51 11.75 -6.01 26.33
CA LEU A 51 12.06 -4.64 25.94
C LEU A 51 12.65 -3.81 27.09
N ARG A 52 12.68 -4.36 28.31
CA ARG A 52 13.10 -3.65 29.53
C ARG A 52 14.42 -2.89 29.41
N PRO A 53 15.47 -3.44 28.77
CA PRO A 53 16.76 -2.73 28.63
C PRO A 53 16.68 -1.43 27.84
N TRP A 54 15.67 -1.26 26.98
CA TRP A 54 15.54 -0.13 26.07
C TRP A 54 14.48 0.89 26.49
N LEU A 55 13.63 0.57 27.48
CA LEU A 55 12.57 1.46 27.97
C LEU A 55 13.04 2.87 28.37
N PRO A 56 14.22 3.06 29.02
CA PRO A 56 14.67 4.40 29.39
C PRO A 56 14.85 5.36 28.20
N PHE A 57 15.00 4.82 26.99
CA PHE A 57 15.20 5.60 25.77
C PHE A 57 13.89 5.86 25.00
N GLN A 58 12.73 5.45 25.51
CA GLN A 58 11.48 5.58 24.76
C GLN A 58 11.21 7.04 24.37
N SER A 59 10.80 7.23 23.13
CA SER A 59 10.43 8.55 22.60
C SER A 59 8.91 8.71 22.42
N GLN A 60 8.19 7.60 22.44
CA GLN A 60 6.75 7.53 22.26
C GLN A 60 6.18 6.48 23.22
N PRO A 61 4.88 6.56 23.55
CA PRO A 61 4.18 5.50 24.27
C PRO A 61 4.39 4.14 23.59
N LEU A 62 4.48 3.09 24.41
CA LEU A 62 4.55 1.71 23.93
C LEU A 62 3.28 1.37 23.18
N ALA A 63 3.42 0.82 21.97
CA ALA A 63 2.28 0.26 21.26
C ALA A 63 2.14 -1.21 21.64
N ILE A 64 1.00 -1.57 22.24
CA ILE A 64 0.72 -2.93 22.67
C ILE A 64 -0.36 -3.49 21.75
N ASP A 65 -0.15 -4.70 21.23
CA ASP A 65 -1.08 -5.46 20.39
C ASP A 65 -1.31 -6.81 21.06
N ALA A 66 -2.50 -7.02 21.63
CA ALA A 66 -2.81 -8.17 22.46
C ALA A 66 -4.11 -8.87 22.06
N TRP A 67 -4.13 -10.18 22.26
CA TRP A 67 -5.32 -11.02 22.17
C TRP A 67 -5.86 -11.27 23.57
N LEU A 68 -7.04 -10.75 23.84
CA LEU A 68 -7.78 -10.99 25.06
C LEU A 68 -8.55 -12.31 24.94
N ASP A 69 -8.70 -13.00 26.06
CA ASP A 69 -9.56 -14.18 26.16
C ASP A 69 -11.02 -13.86 25.76
N PRO A 70 -11.83 -14.87 25.43
CA PRO A 70 -13.24 -14.70 25.16
C PRO A 70 -13.93 -13.95 26.30
N MET A 71 -14.43 -12.75 25.99
CA MET A 71 -15.21 -11.92 26.88
C MET A 71 -16.37 -11.33 26.10
N GLU A 72 -17.41 -10.90 26.82
CA GLU A 72 -18.53 -10.18 26.22
C GLU A 72 -18.02 -8.88 25.59
N ILE A 73 -18.18 -8.75 24.26
CA ILE A 73 -17.57 -7.65 23.49
C ILE A 73 -18.10 -6.29 23.96
N SER A 74 -19.40 -6.20 24.25
CA SER A 74 -20.07 -4.99 24.78
C SER A 74 -19.40 -4.50 26.08
N VAL A 75 -19.09 -5.42 27.00
CA VAL A 75 -18.43 -5.14 28.29
C VAL A 75 -16.97 -4.78 28.07
N THR A 76 -16.24 -5.53 27.25
CA THR A 76 -14.84 -5.23 26.90
C THR A 76 -14.73 -3.85 26.26
N TRP A 77 -15.60 -3.53 25.30
CA TRP A 77 -15.65 -2.23 24.66
C TRP A 77 -15.95 -1.10 25.66
N SER A 78 -16.99 -1.27 26.48
CA SER A 78 -17.36 -0.28 27.49
C SER A 78 -16.22 -0.04 28.47
N TYR A 79 -15.52 -1.10 28.91
CA TYR A 79 -14.34 -0.99 29.76
C TYR A 79 -13.20 -0.23 29.05
N LEU A 80 -12.85 -0.64 27.83
CA LEU A 80 -11.75 -0.04 27.06
C LEU A 80 -11.99 1.45 26.74
N VAL A 81 -13.23 1.84 26.47
CA VAL A 81 -13.54 3.23 26.06
C VAL A 81 -13.89 4.12 27.23
N ARG A 82 -14.68 3.62 28.19
CA ARG A 82 -15.18 4.47 29.31
C ARG A 82 -14.21 4.50 30.48
N PHE A 83 -13.55 3.38 30.78
CA PHE A 83 -12.66 3.31 31.94
C PHE A 83 -11.21 3.69 31.58
N LEU A 84 -10.75 3.32 30.39
CA LEU A 84 -9.40 3.65 29.90
C LEU A 84 -9.41 4.85 28.95
N ALA A 85 -10.40 5.74 29.04
CA ALA A 85 -10.70 6.79 28.06
C ALA A 85 -9.50 7.62 27.56
N GLU A 86 -8.50 7.88 28.41
CA GLU A 86 -7.26 8.58 28.03
C GLU A 86 -6.30 7.72 27.17
N LEU A 87 -6.39 6.39 27.29
CA LEU A 87 -5.57 5.38 26.62
C LEU A 87 -6.34 4.56 25.57
N GLY A 88 -7.59 4.94 25.26
CA GLY A 88 -8.56 4.14 24.50
C GLY A 88 -7.97 3.41 23.28
N PRO A 89 -8.56 2.26 22.88
CA PRO A 89 -7.93 1.39 21.90
C PRO A 89 -7.78 2.10 20.55
N GLU A 90 -6.56 2.08 19.99
CA GLU A 90 -6.32 2.54 18.61
C GLU A 90 -7.16 1.72 17.63
N ARG A 91 -7.28 0.41 17.90
CA ARG A 91 -8.12 -0.48 17.12
C ARG A 91 -8.54 -1.71 17.91
N VAL A 92 -9.71 -2.23 17.57
CA VAL A 92 -10.28 -3.48 18.09
C VAL A 92 -10.62 -4.36 16.89
N TRP A 93 -10.20 -5.63 16.92
CA TRP A 93 -10.49 -6.61 15.88
C TRP A 93 -11.07 -7.87 16.50
N ILE A 94 -12.15 -8.37 15.93
CA ILE A 94 -12.92 -9.50 16.46
C ILE A 94 -13.03 -10.53 15.34
N PRO A 95 -12.37 -11.69 15.44
CA PRO A 95 -12.61 -12.79 14.51
C PRO A 95 -14.03 -13.35 14.72
N ALA A 96 -14.75 -13.54 13.61
CA ALA A 96 -16.11 -14.06 13.58
C ALA A 96 -16.19 -15.53 13.11
N GLY A 97 -15.03 -16.17 12.87
CA GLY A 97 -14.92 -17.53 12.34
C GLY A 97 -14.49 -17.52 10.87
N GLU A 98 -13.89 -18.63 10.41
CA GLU A 98 -13.24 -18.71 9.09
C GLU A 98 -12.24 -17.54 8.90
N ASP A 99 -12.39 -16.75 7.84
CA ASP A 99 -11.64 -15.51 7.61
C ASP A 99 -12.49 -14.24 7.85
N ALA A 100 -13.67 -14.37 8.47
CA ALA A 100 -14.54 -13.23 8.77
C ALA A 100 -14.08 -12.47 10.02
N TRP A 101 -14.19 -11.14 9.98
CA TRP A 101 -13.82 -10.29 11.09
C TRP A 101 -14.58 -8.97 11.12
N VAL A 102 -14.63 -8.37 12.30
CA VAL A 102 -15.14 -7.01 12.54
C VAL A 102 -14.04 -6.17 13.17
N GLY A 103 -13.85 -4.95 12.69
CA GLY A 103 -12.84 -3.99 13.10
C GLY A 103 -13.44 -2.65 13.51
N TRP A 104 -12.90 -2.07 14.58
CA TRP A 104 -13.11 -0.68 14.99
C TRP A 104 -11.77 0.05 15.07
N MET A 105 -11.68 1.28 14.55
CA MET A 105 -10.46 2.11 14.53
C MET A 105 -10.70 3.57 14.94
N GLY A 106 -11.69 3.82 15.79
CA GLY A 106 -12.01 5.15 16.34
C GLY A 106 -12.87 6.00 15.42
N HIS A 107 -12.44 6.14 14.17
CA HIS A 107 -13.12 6.89 13.12
C HIS A 107 -13.57 5.99 11.95
N GLN A 108 -13.34 4.68 12.08
CA GLN A 108 -13.67 3.73 11.03
C GLN A 108 -14.19 2.43 11.64
N LEU A 109 -15.28 1.94 11.06
CA LEU A 109 -15.82 0.60 11.27
C LEU A 109 -15.60 -0.20 10.01
N VAL A 110 -15.17 -1.45 10.16
CA VAL A 110 -14.97 -2.34 9.03
C VAL A 110 -15.53 -3.71 9.37
N VAL A 111 -16.32 -4.28 8.48
CA VAL A 111 -16.75 -5.69 8.55
C VAL A 111 -16.27 -6.37 7.29
N ARG A 112 -15.67 -7.55 7.42
CA ARG A 112 -15.34 -8.38 6.28
C ARG A 112 -15.84 -9.79 6.51
N ALA A 113 -16.66 -10.29 5.58
CA ALA A 113 -17.27 -11.60 5.64
C ALA A 113 -17.75 -12.07 4.27
N SER A 114 -17.98 -13.38 4.08
CA SER A 114 -18.72 -13.90 2.93
C SER A 114 -20.22 -13.64 3.11
N ARG A 115 -20.96 -13.23 2.07
CA ARG A 115 -22.39 -12.85 2.18
C ARG A 115 -23.26 -13.92 2.86
N GLU A 116 -22.91 -15.19 2.67
CA GLU A 116 -23.61 -16.35 3.26
C GLU A 116 -23.34 -16.55 4.76
N SER A 117 -22.39 -15.80 5.35
CA SER A 117 -22.06 -15.93 6.76
C SER A 117 -23.13 -15.34 7.66
N TRP A 118 -23.28 -15.93 8.85
CA TRP A 118 -24.13 -15.42 9.92
C TRP A 118 -23.81 -13.97 10.33
N LEU A 119 -22.55 -13.53 10.13
CA LEU A 119 -22.12 -12.18 10.47
C LEU A 119 -22.84 -11.14 9.61
N TRP A 120 -23.01 -11.42 8.31
CA TRP A 120 -23.67 -10.48 7.40
C TRP A 120 -25.15 -10.29 7.73
N ALA A 121 -25.85 -11.36 8.13
CA ALA A 121 -27.22 -11.23 8.62
C ALA A 121 -27.32 -10.26 9.83
N LEU A 122 -26.37 -10.35 10.77
CA LEU A 122 -26.33 -9.41 11.89
C LEU A 122 -25.98 -7.99 11.46
N VAL A 123 -25.08 -7.83 10.49
CA VAL A 123 -24.69 -6.52 9.99
C VAL A 123 -25.86 -5.86 9.28
N GLU A 124 -26.58 -6.56 8.41
CA GLU A 124 -27.79 -6.03 7.76
C GLU A 124 -28.86 -5.61 8.78
N ASP A 125 -29.00 -6.35 9.90
CA ASP A 125 -29.94 -6.01 10.96
C ASP A 125 -29.51 -4.78 11.80
N VAL A 126 -28.23 -4.40 11.82
CA VAL A 126 -27.73 -3.24 12.60
C VAL A 126 -27.50 -2.04 11.68
N TRP A 127 -26.84 -2.29 10.55
CA TRP A 127 -26.45 -1.34 9.54
C TRP A 127 -27.49 -1.47 8.43
N ASP A 128 -28.59 -0.74 8.57
CA ASP A 128 -29.60 -0.61 7.51
C ASP A 128 -29.18 0.56 6.60
N PRO A 129 -28.44 0.33 5.50
CA PRO A 129 -27.94 1.42 4.67
C PRO A 129 -29.05 2.10 3.88
N ALA A 130 -30.21 1.47 3.71
CA ALA A 130 -31.36 2.07 3.05
C ALA A 130 -31.98 3.18 3.92
N SER A 131 -31.81 3.11 5.24
CA SER A 131 -32.26 4.13 6.18
C SER A 131 -31.37 5.38 6.21
N TRP A 132 -30.15 5.33 5.68
CA TRP A 132 -29.21 6.44 5.77
C TRP A 132 -29.43 7.44 4.64
N SER A 133 -29.51 8.73 4.99
CA SER A 133 -29.55 9.81 4.01
C SER A 133 -28.21 9.92 3.26
N SER A 134 -28.17 9.53 1.99
CA SER A 134 -27.01 9.73 1.12
C SER A 134 -27.05 11.11 0.44
N GLU A 135 -25.88 11.75 0.35
CA GLU A 135 -25.65 13.00 -0.39
C GLU A 135 -25.24 12.70 -1.84
N GLU A 136 -24.40 11.69 -2.01
CA GLU A 136 -23.85 11.26 -3.30
C GLU A 136 -23.61 9.75 -3.27
N ASP A 137 -23.88 9.06 -4.38
CA ASP A 137 -23.62 7.63 -4.54
C ASP A 137 -22.65 7.40 -5.71
N LEU A 138 -21.79 6.40 -5.58
CA LEU A 138 -20.83 5.97 -6.59
C LEU A 138 -20.92 4.46 -6.76
N GLU A 139 -20.91 4.02 -8.02
CA GLU A 139 -20.81 2.62 -8.40
C GLU A 139 -19.76 2.46 -9.49
N TRP A 140 -18.94 1.42 -9.41
CA TRP A 140 -17.96 1.09 -10.43
C TRP A 140 -17.67 -0.40 -10.48
N TRP A 141 -17.25 -0.93 -11.63
CA TRP A 141 -16.85 -2.32 -11.74
C TRP A 141 -15.35 -2.46 -11.42
N ALA A 142 -15.05 -3.22 -10.38
CA ALA A 142 -13.68 -3.60 -10.02
C ALA A 142 -13.64 -5.07 -9.64
N GLU A 143 -12.52 -5.74 -9.95
CA GLU A 143 -12.31 -7.12 -9.53
C GLU A 143 -13.49 -8.05 -9.88
N GLY A 144 -14.08 -7.87 -11.08
CA GLY A 144 -15.18 -8.71 -11.55
C GLY A 144 -16.50 -8.58 -10.79
N ARG A 145 -16.68 -7.53 -9.96
CA ARG A 145 -17.91 -7.24 -9.22
C ARG A 145 -18.20 -5.74 -9.21
N ILE A 146 -19.45 -5.38 -8.98
CA ILE A 146 -19.84 -3.99 -8.71
C ILE A 146 -19.34 -3.64 -7.30
N GLN A 147 -18.65 -2.52 -7.20
CA GLN A 147 -18.30 -1.86 -5.95
C GLN A 147 -19.21 -0.65 -5.78
N HIS A 148 -19.48 -0.29 -4.54
CA HIS A 148 -20.45 0.76 -4.25
C HIS A 148 -19.98 1.60 -3.06
N ALA A 149 -20.12 2.92 -3.16
CA ALA A 149 -19.80 3.84 -2.09
C ALA A 149 -20.86 4.93 -1.98
N ARG A 150 -21.21 5.29 -0.74
CA ARG A 150 -22.17 6.35 -0.42
C ARG A 150 -21.52 7.40 0.44
N ARG A 151 -21.70 8.67 0.08
CA ARG A 151 -21.39 9.81 0.93
C ARG A 151 -22.59 10.07 1.83
N LEU A 152 -22.36 9.98 3.14
CA LEU A 152 -23.36 10.26 4.17
C LEU A 152 -23.11 11.64 4.76
N SER A 153 -24.14 12.23 5.37
CA SER A 153 -24.02 13.53 6.06
C SER A 153 -22.97 13.54 7.18
N TRP A 154 -22.65 12.37 7.73
CA TRP A 154 -21.69 12.18 8.82
C TRP A 154 -20.43 11.41 8.41
N GLY A 155 -20.35 10.82 7.21
CA GLY A 155 -19.23 9.95 6.84
C GLY A 155 -19.27 9.42 5.40
N VAL A 156 -18.50 8.36 5.15
CA VAL A 156 -18.44 7.64 3.88
C VAL A 156 -18.65 6.16 4.15
N SER A 157 -19.58 5.55 3.41
CA SER A 157 -19.82 4.12 3.39
C SER A 157 -19.23 3.55 2.12
N GLU A 158 -18.55 2.42 2.22
CA GLU A 158 -17.92 1.72 1.12
C GLU A 158 -18.19 0.23 1.23
N GLU A 159 -18.80 -0.34 0.20
CA GLU A 159 -19.12 -1.75 0.06
C GLU A 159 -18.27 -2.31 -1.09
N ARG A 160 -17.33 -3.18 -0.73
CA ARG A 160 -16.46 -3.87 -1.69
C ARG A 160 -16.80 -5.34 -1.76
N SER A 161 -16.84 -5.87 -2.98
CA SER A 161 -17.06 -7.30 -3.24
C SER A 161 -15.92 -7.87 -4.08
N TRP A 162 -15.46 -9.07 -3.72
CA TRP A 162 -14.33 -9.71 -4.37
C TRP A 162 -14.74 -10.98 -5.13
N LEU A 163 -13.97 -11.36 -6.17
CA LEU A 163 -14.17 -12.63 -6.89
C LEU A 163 -14.14 -13.86 -5.99
N THR A 164 -13.42 -13.77 -4.88
CA THR A 164 -13.30 -14.83 -3.88
C THR A 164 -14.59 -15.06 -3.08
N GLY A 165 -15.64 -14.26 -3.30
CA GLY A 165 -16.93 -14.36 -2.59
C GLY A 165 -16.96 -13.61 -1.26
N TRP A 166 -15.88 -12.91 -0.92
CA TRP A 166 -15.83 -12.02 0.24
C TRP A 166 -16.49 -10.68 -0.10
N GLU A 167 -17.02 -10.06 0.94
CA GLU A 167 -17.46 -8.68 0.95
C GLU A 167 -16.87 -7.96 2.15
N GLU A 168 -16.61 -6.67 1.98
CA GLU A 168 -16.19 -5.77 3.05
C GLU A 168 -17.01 -4.51 3.01
N TRP A 169 -17.48 -4.15 4.20
CA TRP A 169 -18.17 -2.90 4.41
C TRP A 169 -17.35 -2.04 5.34
N THR A 170 -16.95 -0.88 4.84
CA THR A 170 -16.20 0.13 5.56
C THR A 170 -17.07 1.37 5.76
N LEU A 171 -17.23 1.81 7.00
CA LEU A 171 -17.84 3.10 7.36
C LEU A 171 -16.75 3.99 7.95
N THR A 172 -16.51 5.15 7.35
CA THR A 172 -15.45 6.08 7.77
C THR A 172 -16.05 7.44 8.09
N VAL A 173 -15.73 7.97 9.27
CA VAL A 173 -16.07 9.32 9.72
C VAL A 173 -14.83 10.20 9.62
N PRO A 174 -14.89 11.37 8.98
CA PRO A 174 -13.79 12.33 9.01
C PRO A 174 -13.38 12.69 10.44
N GLU A 175 -12.09 12.85 10.72
CA GLU A 175 -11.58 13.12 12.08
C GLU A 175 -12.15 14.40 12.73
N ASN A 176 -12.68 15.33 11.92
CA ASN A 176 -13.29 16.58 12.38
C ASN A 176 -14.80 16.46 12.70
N LYS A 177 -15.43 15.30 12.43
CA LYS A 177 -16.84 15.03 12.75
C LYS A 177 -16.94 14.10 13.95
N THR A 178 -18.01 14.25 14.71
CA THR A 178 -18.24 13.44 15.91
C THR A 178 -18.59 12.01 15.49
N SER A 179 -17.92 11.00 16.05
CA SER A 179 -18.14 9.59 15.72
C SER A 179 -19.38 8.98 16.40
N LYS A 180 -20.42 9.78 16.72
CA LYS A 180 -21.55 9.33 17.54
C LYS A 180 -22.36 8.24 16.85
N GLU A 181 -22.67 8.44 15.57
CA GLU A 181 -23.40 7.51 14.72
C GLU A 181 -22.62 6.20 14.59
N LEU A 182 -21.32 6.30 14.29
CA LEU A 182 -20.42 5.16 14.20
C LEU A 182 -20.33 4.38 15.53
N THR A 183 -20.24 5.08 16.65
CA THR A 183 -20.19 4.48 17.99
C THR A 183 -21.49 3.75 18.34
N ALA A 184 -22.63 4.31 17.94
CA ALA A 184 -23.95 3.69 18.12
C ALA A 184 -24.06 2.39 17.32
N LEU A 185 -23.69 2.41 16.03
CA LEU A 185 -23.65 1.21 15.18
C LEU A 185 -22.71 0.14 15.73
N TRP A 186 -21.52 0.54 16.20
CA TRP A 186 -20.59 -0.39 16.82
C TRP A 186 -21.15 -1.03 18.08
N THR A 187 -21.78 -0.23 18.95
CA THR A 187 -22.29 -0.71 20.23
C THR A 187 -23.44 -1.70 20.02
N ALA A 188 -24.37 -1.40 19.11
CA ALA A 188 -25.43 -2.31 18.72
C ALA A 188 -24.90 -3.62 18.11
N LEU A 189 -23.86 -3.56 17.27
CA LEU A 189 -23.23 -4.75 16.72
C LEU A 189 -22.49 -5.55 17.80
N ALA A 190 -21.72 -4.89 18.67
CA ALA A 190 -20.96 -5.49 19.75
C ALA A 190 -21.85 -6.29 20.72
N GLU A 191 -23.04 -5.78 21.04
CA GLU A 191 -24.04 -6.48 21.85
C GLU A 191 -24.50 -7.79 21.19
N ARG A 192 -24.69 -7.80 19.87
CA ARG A 192 -25.14 -8.99 19.12
C ARG A 192 -24.04 -10.02 18.86
N LEU A 193 -22.77 -9.59 18.79
CA LEU A 193 -21.64 -10.49 18.56
C LEU A 193 -21.35 -11.44 19.73
N GLY A 194 -21.77 -11.08 20.96
CA GLY A 194 -21.65 -11.91 22.16
C GLY A 194 -20.22 -12.03 22.71
N ALA A 195 -19.90 -13.18 23.30
CA ALA A 195 -18.58 -13.43 23.90
C ALA A 195 -17.59 -14.03 22.90
N ARG A 196 -16.49 -13.32 22.60
CA ARG A 196 -15.48 -13.73 21.59
C ARG A 196 -14.07 -13.29 21.95
N PRO A 197 -13.02 -13.93 21.40
CA PRO A 197 -11.67 -13.40 21.47
C PRO A 197 -11.60 -12.01 20.83
N VAL A 198 -10.86 -11.10 21.46
CA VAL A 198 -10.72 -9.73 20.95
C VAL A 198 -9.25 -9.39 20.82
N ARG A 199 -8.83 -8.94 19.64
CA ARG A 199 -7.50 -8.38 19.42
C ARG A 199 -7.55 -6.87 19.56
N VAL A 200 -6.85 -6.33 20.53
CA VAL A 200 -6.82 -4.90 20.84
C VAL A 200 -5.43 -4.36 20.60
N LYS A 201 -5.34 -3.19 19.95
CA LYS A 201 -4.11 -2.40 19.93
C LYS A 201 -4.34 -1.08 20.63
N TRP A 202 -3.40 -0.67 21.48
CA TRP A 202 -3.45 0.61 22.17
C TRP A 202 -2.04 1.15 22.44
N ARG A 203 -1.98 2.35 23.00
CA ARG A 203 -0.74 3.01 23.41
C ARG A 203 -0.71 3.24 24.91
N GLN A 204 0.45 3.09 25.53
CA GLN A 204 0.63 3.36 26.95
C GLN A 204 2.00 3.96 27.26
N GLU A 205 2.05 5.00 28.09
CA GLU A 205 3.30 5.69 28.43
C GLU A 205 4.21 4.87 29.35
N ARG A 206 3.64 4.09 30.27
CA ARG A 206 4.39 3.31 31.26
C ARG A 206 4.17 1.83 31.04
N VAL A 207 5.20 1.02 31.32
CA VAL A 207 5.08 -0.44 31.32
C VAL A 207 4.18 -0.88 32.48
N PRO A 208 3.12 -1.67 32.23
CA PRO A 208 2.37 -2.32 33.29
C PRO A 208 3.29 -3.13 34.21
N GLU A 209 3.16 -2.95 35.52
CA GLU A 209 4.02 -3.61 36.51
C GLU A 209 3.83 -5.14 36.57
N THR A 210 2.73 -5.65 35.99
CA THR A 210 2.43 -7.08 35.90
C THR A 210 2.13 -7.48 34.46
N GLU A 211 2.31 -8.77 34.12
CA GLU A 211 1.92 -9.32 32.82
C GLU A 211 0.38 -9.41 32.64
N ARG A 212 -0.40 -8.82 33.56
CA ARG A 212 -1.83 -8.57 33.38
C ARG A 212 -2.00 -7.28 32.57
N LEU A 213 -2.44 -7.42 31.33
CA LEU A 213 -2.69 -6.28 30.47
C LEU A 213 -4.08 -5.71 30.79
N LEU A 214 -4.12 -4.47 31.27
CA LEU A 214 -5.37 -3.75 31.53
C LEU A 214 -6.30 -4.48 32.52
N GLY A 215 -5.75 -5.30 33.43
CA GLY A 215 -6.54 -6.10 34.38
C GLY A 215 -7.21 -7.34 33.76
N LEU A 216 -7.03 -7.60 32.46
CA LEU A 216 -7.63 -8.72 31.75
C LEU A 216 -6.59 -9.79 31.41
N PRO A 217 -6.99 -11.08 31.35
CA PRO A 217 -6.13 -12.13 30.84
C PRO A 217 -5.92 -11.94 29.33
N ALA A 218 -4.66 -11.91 28.91
CA ALA A 218 -4.27 -11.88 27.52
C ALA A 218 -3.61 -13.22 27.15
N ARG A 219 -4.12 -13.87 26.10
CA ARG A 219 -3.54 -15.10 25.55
C ARG A 219 -2.18 -14.86 24.92
N PHE A 220 -2.06 -13.73 24.24
CA PHE A 220 -0.87 -13.33 23.53
C PHE A 220 -0.76 -11.81 23.56
N ALA A 221 0.45 -11.30 23.73
CA ALA A 221 0.74 -9.89 23.60
C ALA A 221 2.00 -9.69 22.79
N SER A 222 2.04 -8.59 22.06
CA SER A 222 3.28 -8.07 21.52
C SER A 222 3.36 -6.59 21.81
N THR A 223 4.56 -6.13 22.11
CA THR A 223 4.84 -4.75 22.45
C THR A 223 5.84 -4.20 21.46
N GLU A 224 5.62 -2.97 21.06
CA GLU A 224 6.48 -2.21 20.18
C GLU A 224 6.94 -0.93 20.89
N LEU A 225 8.25 -0.74 20.93
CA LEU A 225 8.94 0.38 21.52
C LEU A 225 9.59 1.20 20.41
N ALA A 226 9.29 2.49 20.37
CA ALA A 226 9.88 3.44 19.43
C ALA A 226 10.83 4.40 20.15
N ILE A 227 12.08 4.42 19.70
CA ILE A 227 13.13 5.32 20.17
C ILE A 227 13.50 6.22 19.00
N GLN A 228 13.50 7.53 19.19
CA GLN A 228 13.76 8.51 18.15
C GLN A 228 14.79 9.52 18.61
N GLY A 229 15.58 10.04 17.68
CA GLY A 229 16.53 11.11 17.96
C GLY A 229 17.01 11.82 16.71
N THR A 230 17.43 13.06 16.89
CA THR A 230 17.96 13.92 15.82
C THR A 230 19.48 14.10 15.91
N ASP A 231 20.05 13.83 17.09
CA ASP A 231 21.47 13.93 17.39
C ASP A 231 22.32 12.89 16.64
N ALA A 232 23.54 13.26 16.26
CA ALA A 232 24.55 12.39 15.65
C ALA A 232 25.04 11.31 16.63
N HIS A 233 25.10 11.62 17.93
CA HIS A 233 25.50 10.66 18.98
C HIS A 233 24.33 9.81 19.51
N TRP A 234 23.18 9.84 18.83
CA TRP A 234 22.02 9.06 19.23
C TRP A 234 22.31 7.56 19.27
N LEU A 235 23.06 7.04 18.29
CA LEU A 235 23.40 5.62 18.22
C LEU A 235 24.41 5.21 19.31
N ASP A 236 25.34 6.09 19.66
CA ASP A 236 26.35 5.82 20.69
C ASP A 236 25.69 5.48 22.04
N ARG A 237 24.65 6.23 22.42
CA ARG A 237 23.87 6.00 23.63
C ARG A 237 23.12 4.66 23.63
N LEU A 238 22.69 4.19 22.45
CA LEU A 238 21.97 2.93 22.33
C LEU A 238 22.91 1.73 22.26
N ARG A 239 24.18 1.91 21.86
CA ARG A 239 25.15 0.82 21.80
C ARG A 239 25.52 0.25 23.17
N GLU A 240 25.31 1.01 24.24
CA GLU A 240 25.47 0.54 25.62
C GLU A 240 24.34 -0.41 26.05
N THR A 241 23.25 -0.48 25.29
CA THR A 241 22.18 -1.44 25.52
C THR A 241 22.56 -2.82 24.98
N PRO A 242 21.99 -3.91 25.53
CA PRO A 242 22.24 -5.25 25.01
C PRO A 242 21.92 -5.33 23.51
N GLU A 243 22.50 -6.32 22.85
CA GLU A 243 22.09 -6.67 21.49
C GLU A 243 20.60 -7.05 21.48
N PRO A 244 19.81 -6.61 20.48
CA PRO A 244 18.40 -6.99 20.33
C PRO A 244 18.26 -8.44 19.85
N LEU A 245 18.80 -9.38 20.63
CA LEU A 245 18.69 -10.81 20.42
C LEU A 245 17.24 -11.24 20.72
N HIS A 246 16.67 -12.10 19.89
CA HIS A 246 15.32 -12.66 20.06
C HIS A 246 14.15 -11.67 19.98
N ILE A 247 14.40 -10.40 19.63
CA ILE A 247 13.37 -9.40 19.31
C ILE A 247 13.49 -8.96 17.85
N ARG A 248 12.40 -8.45 17.28
CA ARG A 248 12.47 -7.80 15.97
C ARG A 248 12.98 -6.38 16.17
N ALA A 249 13.99 -5.99 15.42
CA ALA A 249 14.56 -4.66 15.47
C ALA A 249 14.63 -4.05 14.07
N SER A 250 14.31 -2.76 13.96
CA SER A 250 14.58 -2.00 12.75
C SER A 250 15.05 -0.59 13.08
N ALA A 251 16.25 -0.24 12.63
CA ALA A 251 16.78 1.12 12.69
C ALA A 251 16.47 1.83 11.36
N LEU A 252 16.10 3.11 11.43
CA LEU A 252 15.73 3.94 10.29
C LEU A 252 16.45 5.28 10.37
N TRP A 253 17.01 5.70 9.25
CA TRP A 253 17.63 7.00 9.03
C TRP A 253 16.85 7.76 7.95
N SER A 254 16.27 8.90 8.32
CA SER A 254 15.63 9.81 7.39
C SER A 254 16.66 10.79 6.85
N VAL A 255 16.84 10.78 5.54
CA VAL A 255 17.76 11.64 4.79
C VAL A 255 16.92 12.49 3.82
N PRO A 256 16.44 13.66 4.25
CA PRO A 256 15.52 14.47 3.44
C PRO A 256 16.18 15.03 2.17
N ASN A 257 17.50 15.24 2.20
CA ASN A 257 18.27 15.77 1.08
C ASN A 257 19.30 14.73 0.63
N TRP A 258 18.84 13.57 0.13
CA TRP A 258 19.74 12.57 -0.46
C TRP A 258 20.38 13.12 -1.73
N SER A 259 19.57 13.80 -2.55
CA SER A 259 19.98 14.58 -3.71
C SER A 259 18.98 15.72 -3.92
N PRO A 260 19.23 16.69 -4.82
CA PRO A 260 18.30 17.79 -5.06
C PRO A 260 16.86 17.36 -5.42
N GLY A 261 16.70 16.17 -5.99
CA GLY A 261 15.38 15.63 -6.38
C GLY A 261 14.80 14.58 -5.44
N TRP A 262 15.56 14.09 -4.44
CA TRP A 262 15.19 12.89 -3.68
C TRP A 262 15.46 13.01 -2.19
N ALA A 263 14.44 12.62 -1.42
CA ALA A 263 14.55 12.22 -0.03
C ALA A 263 14.64 10.69 0.05
N THR A 264 15.25 10.19 1.13
CA THR A 264 15.43 8.75 1.34
C THR A 264 15.15 8.38 2.80
N ALA A 265 14.54 7.22 3.02
CA ALA A 265 14.51 6.55 4.31
C ALA A 265 15.32 5.25 4.23
N VAL A 266 16.49 5.22 4.84
CA VAL A 266 17.34 4.03 4.93
C VAL A 266 16.89 3.23 6.15
N THR A 267 16.65 1.94 6.02
CA THR A 267 16.14 1.06 7.08
C THR A 267 17.03 -0.18 7.18
N LEU A 268 17.60 -0.42 8.36
CA LEU A 268 18.31 -1.65 8.70
C LEU A 268 17.38 -2.53 9.53
N ARG A 269 17.02 -3.70 9.02
CA ARG A 269 16.12 -4.67 9.68
C ARG A 269 16.90 -5.87 10.18
N ARG A 270 16.68 -6.27 11.42
CA ARG A 270 17.18 -7.54 11.94
C ARG A 270 16.34 -8.69 11.37
N VAL A 271 16.99 -9.60 10.68
CA VAL A 271 16.42 -10.85 10.16
C VAL A 271 16.96 -12.04 10.95
N GLN A 272 16.40 -13.23 10.75
CA GLN A 272 16.76 -14.41 11.55
C GLN A 272 18.27 -14.73 11.57
N ARG A 273 19.03 -14.32 10.54
CA ARG A 273 20.45 -14.63 10.37
C ARG A 273 21.33 -13.40 10.05
N GLY A 274 20.99 -12.24 10.59
CA GLY A 274 21.80 -11.01 10.43
C GLY A 274 20.95 -9.75 10.30
N SER A 275 21.50 -8.73 9.64
CA SER A 275 20.79 -7.49 9.33
C SER A 275 20.66 -7.30 7.82
N ARG A 276 19.57 -6.65 7.41
CA ARG A 276 19.28 -6.34 6.00
C ARG A 276 19.01 -4.85 5.86
N LEU A 277 19.76 -4.20 4.98
CA LEU A 277 19.61 -2.78 4.68
C LEU A 277 18.67 -2.58 3.50
N GLU A 278 17.78 -1.59 3.61
CA GLU A 278 16.80 -1.20 2.60
C GLU A 278 16.77 0.33 2.50
N ALA A 279 16.48 0.89 1.33
CA ALA A 279 16.29 2.33 1.17
C ALA A 279 14.98 2.61 0.45
N THR A 280 14.16 3.51 0.99
CA THR A 280 12.96 3.99 0.31
C THR A 280 13.20 5.40 -0.21
N TYR A 281 13.28 5.56 -1.53
CA TYR A 281 13.44 6.85 -2.19
C TYR A 281 12.07 7.49 -2.43
N MET A 282 11.99 8.78 -2.12
CA MET A 282 10.82 9.62 -2.23
C MET A 282 11.19 10.89 -3.02
N PRO A 283 10.48 11.21 -4.12
CA PRO A 283 10.79 12.42 -4.86
C PRO A 283 10.36 13.65 -4.05
N VAL A 284 11.24 14.66 -3.97
CA VAL A 284 10.97 15.91 -3.22
C VAL A 284 9.96 16.79 -3.96
N THR A 285 10.02 16.77 -5.29
CA THR A 285 9.10 17.44 -6.20
C THR A 285 8.29 16.40 -6.98
N PRO A 286 7.17 16.78 -7.63
CA PRO A 286 6.53 15.91 -8.61
C PRO A 286 7.59 15.32 -9.52
N LEU A 287 7.48 14.03 -9.75
CA LEU A 287 8.47 13.27 -10.49
C LEU A 287 8.62 14.03 -11.85
N SER A 288 9.81 14.62 -12.09
CA SER A 288 10.26 15.17 -13.39
C SER A 288 11.40 14.38 -14.05
N THR A 289 11.54 14.40 -15.39
CA THR A 289 12.55 13.61 -16.15
C THR A 289 13.97 13.74 -15.59
N ALA A 290 14.30 14.91 -15.02
CA ALA A 290 15.54 15.15 -14.32
C ALA A 290 15.70 14.27 -13.07
N ASN A 291 14.70 14.21 -12.19
CA ASN A 291 14.71 13.41 -10.95
C ASN A 291 14.89 11.91 -11.25
N TRP A 292 14.23 11.37 -12.28
CA TRP A 292 14.44 9.96 -12.63
C TRP A 292 15.87 9.67 -13.09
N ARG A 293 16.46 10.56 -13.90
CA ARG A 293 17.85 10.43 -14.33
C ARG A 293 18.82 10.52 -13.17
N THR A 294 18.55 11.36 -12.17
CA THR A 294 19.38 11.40 -10.95
C THR A 294 19.28 10.07 -10.20
N LEU A 295 18.09 9.51 -9.99
CA LEU A 295 17.94 8.19 -9.35
C LEU A 295 18.65 7.07 -10.12
N GLN A 296 18.58 7.07 -11.45
CA GLN A 296 19.30 6.09 -12.27
C GLN A 296 20.83 6.25 -12.19
N ARG A 297 21.35 7.48 -11.98
CA ARG A 297 22.78 7.71 -11.75
C ARG A 297 23.19 7.16 -10.37
N GLU A 298 22.39 7.41 -9.34
CA GLU A 298 22.62 6.86 -8.00
C GLU A 298 22.66 5.32 -8.03
N ARG A 299 21.77 4.68 -8.81
CA ARG A 299 21.79 3.22 -9.06
C ARG A 299 23.14 2.71 -9.59
N ARG A 300 23.84 3.52 -10.40
CA ARG A 300 25.15 3.14 -10.96
C ARG A 300 26.27 3.32 -9.94
N GLN A 301 26.13 4.27 -9.03
CA GLN A 301 27.12 4.54 -7.98
C GLN A 301 27.03 3.51 -6.85
N ILE A 302 25.83 3.00 -6.57
CA ILE A 302 25.63 1.98 -5.56
C ILE A 302 25.09 0.71 -6.25
N PRO A 303 25.97 -0.23 -6.65
CA PRO A 303 25.65 -1.32 -7.58
C PRO A 303 24.64 -2.35 -7.04
N ILE A 304 24.21 -2.21 -5.79
CA ILE A 304 23.33 -3.12 -5.07
C ILE A 304 21.96 -2.44 -4.79
N LEU A 305 21.31 -1.91 -5.82
CA LEU A 305 20.00 -1.25 -5.70
C LEU A 305 19.00 -1.92 -6.65
N GLN A 306 18.16 -2.82 -6.12
CA GLN A 306 16.96 -3.26 -6.84
C GLN A 306 15.82 -2.27 -6.59
N ILE A 307 15.61 -1.34 -7.53
CA ILE A 307 14.56 -0.32 -7.44
C ILE A 307 13.22 -0.92 -7.88
N ARG A 308 12.26 -1.03 -6.96
CA ARG A 308 10.87 -1.38 -7.24
C ARG A 308 9.97 -0.19 -6.93
N PRO A 309 9.04 0.20 -7.83
CA PRO A 309 8.02 1.17 -7.46
C PRO A 309 7.18 0.56 -6.34
N LEU A 310 7.07 1.29 -5.24
CA LEU A 310 6.04 1.05 -4.25
C LEU A 310 4.81 1.86 -4.69
N ALA A 311 3.66 1.19 -4.71
CA ALA A 311 2.39 1.89 -4.79
C ALA A 311 2.38 2.99 -3.72
N LEU A 312 1.92 4.18 -4.13
CA LEU A 312 1.76 5.29 -3.21
C LEU A 312 0.78 4.85 -2.13
N PRO A 313 1.02 5.15 -0.84
CA PRO A 313 -0.12 5.36 0.03
C PRO A 313 -0.88 6.56 -0.55
N TRP A 314 -2.06 6.31 -1.11
CA TRP A 314 -3.05 7.35 -1.25
C TRP A 314 -3.43 7.77 0.17
N ALA A 315 -2.82 8.86 0.62
CA ALA A 315 -3.30 9.62 1.77
C ALA A 315 -3.93 10.88 1.20
N SER A 316 -5.06 10.71 0.50
CA SER A 316 -5.99 11.82 0.39
C SER A 316 -6.50 12.09 1.80
N SER A 317 -6.45 13.36 2.23
CA SER A 317 -7.11 13.78 3.47
C SER A 317 -8.64 13.65 3.38
N ASP A 318 -9.17 13.49 2.17
CA ASP A 318 -10.59 13.25 1.90
C ASP A 318 -10.79 11.85 1.27
N PRO A 319 -11.35 10.88 2.01
CA PRO A 319 -11.63 9.55 1.48
C PRO A 319 -12.62 9.59 0.31
N TRP A 320 -13.56 10.55 0.27
CA TRP A 320 -14.56 10.63 -0.79
C TRP A 320 -13.93 10.99 -2.14
N GLN A 321 -13.04 11.98 -2.17
CA GLN A 321 -12.34 12.36 -3.39
C GLN A 321 -11.51 11.21 -3.96
N SER A 322 -10.86 10.44 -3.09
CA SER A 322 -10.10 9.24 -3.50
C SER A 322 -11.00 8.20 -4.18
N LEU A 323 -12.18 7.94 -3.61
CA LEU A 323 -13.15 7.01 -4.19
C LEU A 323 -13.71 7.51 -5.53
N ARG A 324 -13.96 8.81 -5.66
CA ARG A 324 -14.37 9.42 -6.94
C ARG A 324 -13.30 9.25 -8.01
N GLU A 325 -12.03 9.42 -7.66
CA GLU A 325 -10.90 9.22 -8.57
C GLU A 325 -10.75 7.74 -8.96
N GLU A 326 -10.91 6.82 -8.01
CA GLU A 326 -10.92 5.36 -8.25
C GLU A 326 -12.06 4.97 -9.19
N ALA A 327 -13.30 5.36 -8.88
CA ALA A 327 -14.48 5.06 -9.69
C ALA A 327 -14.35 5.63 -11.12
N ARG A 328 -13.85 6.86 -11.27
CA ARG A 328 -13.55 7.45 -12.59
C ARG A 328 -12.51 6.63 -13.35
N SER A 329 -11.43 6.24 -12.69
CA SER A 329 -10.36 5.42 -13.30
C SER A 329 -10.90 4.07 -13.78
N HIS A 330 -11.75 3.42 -12.99
CA HIS A 330 -12.42 2.17 -13.35
C HIS A 330 -13.40 2.34 -14.51
N HIS A 331 -14.24 3.38 -14.49
CA HIS A 331 -15.15 3.68 -15.59
C HIS A 331 -14.40 3.95 -16.91
N HIS A 332 -13.29 4.68 -16.86
CA HIS A 332 -12.42 4.88 -18.03
C HIS A 332 -11.80 3.57 -18.52
N ARG A 333 -11.39 2.69 -17.61
CA ARG A 333 -10.88 1.36 -17.94
C ARG A 333 -11.97 0.51 -18.61
N GLU A 334 -13.19 0.48 -18.08
CA GLU A 334 -14.32 -0.26 -18.67
C GLU A 334 -14.62 0.21 -20.09
N ARG A 335 -14.73 1.54 -20.29
CA ARG A 335 -14.95 2.13 -21.63
C ARG A 335 -13.84 1.76 -22.60
N LEU A 336 -12.59 1.81 -22.15
CA LEU A 336 -11.44 1.43 -22.96
C LEU A 336 -11.45 -0.08 -23.27
N THR A 337 -11.74 -0.94 -22.30
CA THR A 337 -11.88 -2.38 -22.52
C THR A 337 -12.94 -2.65 -23.56
N HIS A 338 -14.14 -2.10 -23.39
CA HIS A 338 -15.25 -2.27 -24.33
C HIS A 338 -14.86 -1.81 -25.75
N PHE A 339 -14.26 -0.63 -25.88
CA PHE A 339 -13.73 -0.14 -27.14
C PHE A 339 -12.74 -1.14 -27.76
N LEU A 340 -11.74 -1.62 -27.01
CA LEU A 340 -10.73 -2.55 -27.51
C LEU A 340 -11.32 -3.91 -27.92
N THR A 341 -12.32 -4.41 -27.19
CA THR A 341 -12.97 -5.71 -27.49
C THR A 341 -13.89 -5.63 -28.72
N GLU A 342 -14.49 -4.47 -28.97
CA GLU A 342 -15.38 -4.24 -30.11
C GLU A 342 -14.66 -3.66 -31.34
N TYR A 343 -13.44 -3.15 -31.17
CA TYR A 343 -12.71 -2.49 -32.24
C TYR A 343 -12.48 -3.43 -33.44
N PRO A 344 -12.87 -3.01 -34.66
CA PRO A 344 -12.62 -3.79 -35.87
C PRO A 344 -11.14 -3.70 -36.26
N TRP A 345 -10.33 -4.58 -35.68
CA TRP A 345 -8.88 -4.60 -35.84
C TRP A 345 -8.47 -4.71 -37.34
N PRO A 346 -7.86 -3.67 -37.93
CA PRO A 346 -7.43 -3.71 -39.32
C PRO A 346 -6.25 -4.68 -39.52
N LEU A 347 -6.07 -5.10 -40.77
CA LEU A 347 -4.87 -5.83 -41.18
C LEU A 347 -3.67 -4.89 -41.14
N ALA A 348 -2.59 -5.30 -40.47
CA ALA A 348 -1.32 -4.60 -40.59
C ALA A 348 -0.74 -4.88 -41.98
N ASP A 349 -0.32 -3.82 -42.68
CA ASP A 349 0.46 -3.97 -43.92
C ASP A 349 1.73 -4.78 -43.69
N THR A 350 2.29 -5.40 -44.73
CA THR A 350 3.43 -6.33 -44.63
C THR A 350 4.81 -5.64 -44.59
N ALA A 351 4.87 -4.31 -44.74
CA ALA A 351 6.13 -3.59 -44.83
C ALA A 351 6.74 -3.29 -43.45
N SER A 352 7.56 -4.21 -42.93
CA SER A 352 8.24 -4.04 -41.64
C SER A 352 9.17 -2.81 -41.63
N PRO A 353 8.88 -1.77 -40.83
CA PRO A 353 9.71 -0.58 -40.78
C PRO A 353 11.07 -0.88 -40.13
N ARG A 354 12.15 -0.27 -40.66
CA ARG A 354 13.50 -0.39 -40.08
C ARG A 354 13.63 0.24 -38.68
N ARG A 355 12.75 1.19 -38.33
CA ARG A 355 12.72 1.89 -37.02
C ARG A 355 11.29 2.19 -36.61
N LEU A 356 10.96 2.00 -35.34
CA LEU A 356 9.71 2.47 -34.73
C LEU A 356 9.69 4.00 -34.73
N ARG A 357 8.75 4.60 -35.47
CA ARG A 357 8.50 6.04 -35.46
C ARG A 357 7.18 6.29 -34.75
N LEU A 358 7.24 6.95 -33.60
CA LEU A 358 6.05 7.34 -32.86
C LEU A 358 5.40 8.54 -33.53
N GLY A 359 4.07 8.54 -33.60
CA GLY A 359 3.30 9.71 -34.03
C GLY A 359 3.44 10.88 -33.05
N PRO A 360 3.05 12.10 -33.44
CA PRO A 360 3.24 13.32 -32.65
C PRO A 360 2.50 13.33 -31.30
N GLN A 361 1.49 12.48 -31.16
CA GLN A 361 0.71 12.32 -29.94
C GLN A 361 1.34 11.34 -28.94
N TRP A 362 2.34 10.54 -29.36
CA TRP A 362 2.93 9.48 -28.55
C TRP A 362 4.38 9.78 -28.20
N SER A 363 4.77 9.45 -26.98
CA SER A 363 6.14 9.58 -26.50
C SER A 363 6.54 8.36 -25.68
N ILE A 364 7.84 8.04 -25.63
CA ILE A 364 8.32 6.99 -24.74
C ILE A 364 8.32 7.52 -23.31
N TRP A 365 7.47 6.95 -22.47
CA TRP A 365 7.48 7.20 -21.04
C TRP A 365 8.57 6.37 -20.37
N ARG A 366 9.76 6.99 -20.29
CA ARG A 366 10.98 6.36 -19.74
C ARG A 366 10.87 5.94 -18.27
N TRP A 367 9.75 6.23 -17.62
CA TRP A 367 9.56 6.18 -16.18
C TRP A 367 8.71 4.99 -15.75
N GLY A 368 7.71 4.64 -16.55
CA GLY A 368 7.07 3.33 -16.49
C GLY A 368 7.93 2.25 -17.14
N SER A 369 8.88 2.62 -18.01
CA SER A 369 9.75 1.65 -18.68
C SER A 369 10.80 1.07 -17.72
N GLN A 370 10.90 -0.25 -17.66
CA GLN A 370 11.87 -1.02 -16.87
C GLN A 370 12.69 -1.95 -17.78
N SER A 371 13.66 -2.68 -17.22
CA SER A 371 14.39 -3.69 -18.01
C SER A 371 13.40 -4.73 -18.56
N GLY A 372 13.24 -4.78 -19.88
CA GLY A 372 12.30 -5.67 -20.55
C GLY A 372 10.91 -5.09 -20.82
N ILE A 373 10.54 -3.94 -20.23
CA ILE A 373 9.23 -3.30 -20.38
C ILE A 373 9.38 -1.88 -20.94
N TRP A 374 8.71 -1.60 -22.05
CA TRP A 374 8.65 -0.27 -22.67
C TRP A 374 7.27 0.32 -22.47
N VAL A 375 7.19 1.58 -22.04
CA VAL A 375 5.90 2.27 -21.91
C VAL A 375 5.84 3.44 -22.87
N PHE A 376 4.82 3.46 -23.72
CA PHE A 376 4.48 4.55 -24.61
C PHE A 376 3.30 5.30 -24.05
N ARG A 377 3.38 6.61 -23.93
CA ARG A 377 2.32 7.46 -23.37
C ARG A 377 1.86 8.48 -24.38
N SER A 378 0.56 8.64 -24.50
CA SER A 378 -0.07 9.67 -25.30
C SER A 378 -0.26 10.96 -24.51
N ARG A 379 -0.50 12.08 -25.21
CA ARG A 379 -0.78 13.39 -24.58
C ARG A 379 -2.02 13.37 -23.69
N ALA A 380 -3.08 12.69 -24.10
CA ALA A 380 -4.31 12.56 -23.32
C ALA A 380 -4.25 11.46 -22.22
N GLY A 381 -3.05 10.95 -21.88
CA GLY A 381 -2.87 10.08 -20.72
C GLY A 381 -3.20 8.60 -20.93
N LEU A 382 -3.27 8.12 -22.18
CA LEU A 382 -3.27 6.68 -22.47
C LEU A 382 -1.83 6.13 -22.44
N GLU A 383 -1.66 4.93 -21.94
CA GLU A 383 -0.37 4.26 -21.86
C GLU A 383 -0.44 2.87 -22.50
N ILE A 384 0.58 2.54 -23.30
CA ILE A 384 0.81 1.21 -23.87
C ILE A 384 2.08 0.66 -23.24
N GLN A 385 1.95 -0.41 -22.47
CA GLN A 385 3.06 -1.15 -21.89
C GLN A 385 3.40 -2.34 -22.78
N VAL A 386 4.66 -2.51 -23.14
CA VAL A 386 5.12 -3.54 -24.08
C VAL A 386 6.28 -4.29 -23.46
N GLU A 387 6.04 -5.56 -23.18
CA GLU A 387 7.06 -6.56 -22.93
C GLU A 387 7.40 -7.22 -24.25
N TRP A 388 8.60 -6.93 -24.75
CA TRP A 388 9.03 -7.50 -26.03
C TRP A 388 9.21 -9.02 -25.93
N PRO A 389 8.85 -9.77 -26.97
CA PRO A 389 9.09 -11.21 -27.00
C PRO A 389 10.59 -11.51 -26.90
N THR A 390 10.91 -12.56 -26.15
CA THR A 390 12.24 -13.15 -26.05
C THR A 390 12.14 -14.66 -26.23
N GLN A 391 13.28 -15.37 -26.29
CA GLN A 391 13.27 -16.83 -26.36
C GLN A 391 12.59 -17.49 -25.13
N ALA A 392 12.57 -16.81 -23.98
CA ALA A 392 12.00 -17.33 -22.74
C ALA A 392 10.60 -16.77 -22.40
N HIS A 393 10.12 -15.76 -23.15
CA HIS A 393 8.86 -15.08 -22.86
C HIS A 393 8.15 -14.66 -24.16
N PRO A 394 6.86 -15.01 -24.37
CA PRO A 394 6.15 -14.73 -25.62
C PRO A 394 5.84 -13.24 -25.86
N GLY A 395 6.17 -12.36 -24.90
CA GLY A 395 5.84 -10.95 -24.95
C GLY A 395 4.41 -10.67 -24.49
N HIS A 396 4.16 -9.41 -24.14
CA HIS A 396 2.88 -8.94 -23.63
C HIS A 396 2.65 -7.47 -24.00
N ILE A 397 1.40 -7.11 -24.27
CA ILE A 397 0.97 -5.72 -24.43
C ILE A 397 -0.09 -5.43 -23.37
N GLY A 398 0.06 -4.35 -22.62
CA GLY A 398 -0.94 -3.81 -21.72
C GLY A 398 -1.37 -2.42 -22.18
N VAL A 399 -2.65 -2.10 -22.08
CA VAL A 399 -3.14 -0.74 -22.37
C VAL A 399 -3.86 -0.19 -21.14
N SER A 400 -3.52 1.02 -20.71
CA SER A 400 -4.19 1.70 -19.60
C SER A 400 -4.54 3.15 -19.93
N ALA A 401 -5.42 3.74 -19.12
CA ALA A 401 -5.78 5.15 -19.17
C ALA A 401 -5.62 5.77 -17.79
N LEU A 402 -5.09 7.00 -17.70
CA LEU A 402 -5.19 7.86 -16.52
C LEU A 402 -4.72 7.21 -15.19
N GLY A 403 -3.71 6.35 -15.25
CA GLY A 403 -3.17 5.66 -14.06
C GLY A 403 -3.94 4.41 -13.62
N SER A 404 -4.92 3.96 -14.41
CA SER A 404 -5.57 2.66 -14.22
C SER A 404 -4.59 1.49 -14.39
N PRO A 405 -4.86 0.32 -13.79
CA PRO A 405 -4.14 -0.91 -14.13
C PRO A 405 -4.23 -1.20 -15.63
N PRO A 406 -3.16 -1.76 -16.25
CA PRO A 406 -3.17 -2.12 -17.67
C PRO A 406 -4.12 -3.26 -17.95
N ILE A 407 -4.93 -3.10 -19.01
CA ILE A 407 -5.77 -4.14 -19.60
C ILE A 407 -4.84 -5.04 -20.43
N ALA A 408 -4.73 -6.31 -20.02
CA ALA A 408 -3.87 -7.27 -20.67
C ALA A 408 -4.38 -7.57 -22.10
N MET A 409 -3.45 -7.70 -23.05
CA MET A 409 -3.78 -7.99 -24.44
C MET A 409 -4.62 -9.24 -24.62
N SER A 410 -4.48 -10.24 -23.76
CA SER A 410 -5.32 -11.44 -23.77
C SER A 410 -6.82 -11.16 -23.63
N GLU A 411 -7.21 -10.02 -23.05
CA GLU A 411 -8.61 -9.66 -22.80
C GLU A 411 -9.32 -9.08 -24.04
N TRP A 412 -8.58 -8.52 -24.99
CA TRP A 412 -9.17 -7.78 -26.12
C TRP A 412 -8.65 -8.18 -27.50
N ILE A 413 -7.54 -8.92 -27.57
CA ILE A 413 -6.91 -9.29 -28.84
C ILE A 413 -7.64 -10.41 -29.60
N GLY A 414 -8.62 -11.07 -28.99
CA GLY A 414 -9.23 -12.31 -29.52
C GLY A 414 -9.82 -12.18 -30.93
N LYS A 415 -10.24 -10.98 -31.35
CA LYS A 415 -10.74 -10.70 -32.70
C LYS A 415 -9.68 -10.11 -33.64
N SER A 416 -8.48 -9.82 -33.16
CA SER A 416 -7.39 -9.28 -33.97
C SER A 416 -6.61 -10.39 -34.66
N ARG A 417 -6.00 -10.10 -35.80
CA ARG A 417 -5.06 -11.03 -36.48
C ARG A 417 -3.61 -10.88 -35.99
N PHE A 418 -3.41 -10.33 -34.79
CA PHE A 418 -2.07 -10.19 -34.24
C PHE A 418 -1.48 -11.55 -33.87
N ASN A 419 -0.32 -11.86 -34.43
CA ASN A 419 0.43 -13.06 -34.11
C ASN A 419 1.26 -12.83 -32.84
N ARG A 420 0.66 -13.13 -31.69
CA ARG A 420 1.33 -13.05 -30.38
C ARG A 420 2.60 -13.92 -30.28
N LEU A 421 2.69 -15.01 -31.05
CA LEU A 421 3.85 -15.91 -30.99
C LEU A 421 5.01 -15.45 -31.88
N ALA A 422 4.83 -14.36 -32.65
CA ALA A 422 5.91 -13.80 -33.45
C ALA A 422 7.03 -13.30 -32.52
N GLN A 423 8.23 -13.88 -32.63
CA GLN A 423 9.41 -13.42 -31.92
C GLN A 423 10.09 -12.21 -32.58
N ASP A 424 9.58 -11.74 -33.72
CA ASP A 424 10.12 -10.58 -34.40
C ASP A 424 9.63 -9.27 -33.75
N ASN A 425 10.53 -8.59 -33.04
CA ASN A 425 10.27 -7.27 -32.46
C ASN A 425 9.84 -6.23 -33.50
N ARG A 426 10.21 -6.38 -34.79
CA ARG A 426 9.78 -5.46 -35.85
C ARG A 426 8.30 -5.62 -36.17
N TYR A 427 7.81 -6.86 -36.19
CA TYR A 427 6.38 -7.15 -36.34
C TYR A 427 5.55 -6.49 -35.23
N TRP A 428 5.96 -6.67 -33.98
CA TRP A 428 5.32 -6.05 -32.82
C TRP A 428 5.34 -4.52 -32.91
N ALA A 429 6.49 -3.94 -33.22
CA ALA A 429 6.66 -2.50 -33.38
C ALA A 429 5.76 -1.93 -34.48
N GLN A 430 5.64 -2.64 -35.60
CA GLN A 430 4.79 -2.23 -36.70
C GLN A 430 3.32 -2.26 -36.32
N TRP A 431 2.85 -3.36 -35.74
CA TRP A 431 1.46 -3.52 -35.34
C TRP A 431 1.08 -2.46 -34.29
N LEU A 432 1.96 -2.16 -33.35
CA LEU A 432 1.76 -1.07 -32.39
C LEU A 432 1.53 0.28 -33.07
N VAL A 433 2.36 0.65 -34.05
CA VAL A 433 2.31 1.97 -34.70
C VAL A 433 1.20 2.06 -35.75
N ALA A 434 0.96 1.01 -36.51
CA ALA A 434 0.01 1.01 -37.62
C ALA A 434 -1.42 0.65 -37.20
N VAL A 435 -1.59 -0.09 -36.09
CA VAL A 435 -2.88 -0.63 -35.68
C VAL A 435 -3.28 -0.13 -34.30
N LEU A 436 -2.51 -0.44 -33.25
CA LEU A 436 -2.94 -0.15 -31.88
C LEU A 436 -2.96 1.34 -31.56
N MET A 437 -1.87 2.06 -31.83
CA MET A 437 -1.77 3.49 -31.54
C MET A 437 -2.86 4.29 -32.24
N PRO A 438 -3.13 4.11 -33.55
CA PRO A 438 -4.26 4.77 -34.23
C PRO A 438 -5.62 4.42 -33.63
N ALA A 439 -5.86 3.15 -33.26
CA ALA A 439 -7.11 2.76 -32.59
C ALA A 439 -7.31 3.54 -31.28
N LEU A 440 -6.24 3.70 -30.50
CA LEU A 440 -6.29 4.46 -29.26
C LEU A 440 -6.44 5.97 -29.47
N VAL A 441 -5.90 6.53 -30.56
CA VAL A 441 -6.18 7.94 -30.93
C VAL A 441 -7.66 8.13 -31.23
N ARG A 442 -8.27 7.21 -31.98
CA ARG A 442 -9.71 7.25 -32.26
C ARG A 442 -10.54 7.16 -30.98
N TYR A 443 -10.16 6.29 -30.03
CA TYR A 443 -10.79 6.25 -28.71
C TYR A 443 -10.70 7.59 -27.98
N GLN A 444 -9.58 8.31 -28.07
CA GLN A 444 -9.44 9.63 -27.44
C GLN A 444 -10.42 10.65 -28.00
N GLU A 445 -10.59 10.65 -29.32
CA GLU A 445 -11.54 11.51 -30.03
C GLU A 445 -12.98 11.17 -29.64
N GLU A 446 -13.35 9.88 -29.62
CA GLU A 446 -14.69 9.41 -29.24
C GLU A 446 -14.99 9.62 -27.75
N ALA A 447 -13.99 9.52 -26.89
CA ALA A 447 -14.14 9.67 -25.45
C ALA A 447 -14.10 11.12 -24.95
N GLY A 448 -13.77 12.09 -25.83
CA GLY A 448 -13.64 13.50 -25.46
C GLY A 448 -12.49 13.77 -24.49
N LEU A 449 -11.43 12.95 -24.54
CA LEU A 449 -10.27 13.12 -23.67
C LEU A 449 -9.42 14.28 -24.20
N GLU A 450 -9.52 15.45 -23.58
CA GLU A 450 -8.70 16.61 -23.97
C GLU A 450 -7.21 16.36 -23.71
N PRO A 451 -6.31 16.86 -24.58
CA PRO A 451 -4.88 16.83 -24.33
C PRO A 451 -4.54 17.77 -23.16
N HIS A 452 -4.07 17.21 -22.05
CA HIS A 452 -3.53 17.97 -20.91
C HIS A 452 -2.12 18.51 -21.16
#